data_AF-A0A9W7B3J4-F1
#
_entry.id   AF-A0A9W7B3J4-F1
#
_cell.length_a   1.000
_cell.length_b   1.000
_cell.length_c   1.000
_cell.angle_alpha   90.00
_cell.angle_beta   90.00
_cell.angle_gamma   90.00
#
_symmetry.space_group_name_H-M   'P 1'
#
loop_
_entity.id
_entity.type
_entity.pdbx_description
1 polymer ?
#
loop_
_entity_poly.entity_id
_entity_poly.type
_entity_poly.pdbx_seq_one_letter_code
_entity_poly.pdbx_strand_id
1 'polypeptide(L)'
;MSVNSTPVSPTPLPLSIHGTPYSSTFLIGSEDHTLGNPLRHLLVSSQTSSVSFAGYSVPHPSEQVLQLRVQMYEKGGKTSKESVVEACETLGRICEVIEETVEREHGKIVKDEE
;
A
#
# COMPACT_ATOMS: atom_id res chain seq x y z
N MET A 1 3.31 -20.69 -5.20
CA MET A 1 4.02 -20.51 -6.48
C MET A 1 4.44 -19.05 -6.56
N SER A 2 5.64 -18.71 -6.10
CA SER A 2 6.24 -17.39 -6.30
C SER A 2 7.26 -17.53 -7.43
N VAL A 3 7.05 -16.80 -8.53
CA VAL A 3 7.81 -16.94 -9.78
C VAL A 3 8.98 -15.97 -9.90
N ASN A 4 9.39 -15.28 -8.82
CA ASN A 4 10.52 -14.36 -8.88
C ASN A 4 11.68 -14.83 -7.99
N SER A 5 12.55 -15.66 -8.57
CA SER A 5 13.90 -15.95 -8.05
C SER A 5 15.00 -15.45 -8.98
N THR A 6 14.70 -14.43 -9.80
CA THR A 6 15.74 -13.72 -10.55
C THR A 6 16.37 -12.67 -9.62
N PRO A 7 17.71 -12.64 -9.47
CA PRO A 7 18.39 -11.59 -8.72
C PRO A 7 18.25 -10.29 -9.52
N VAL A 8 17.23 -9.51 -9.22
CA VAL A 8 17.06 -8.17 -9.81
C VAL A 8 18.10 -7.25 -9.19
N SER A 9 18.70 -6.39 -10.01
CA SER A 9 19.61 -5.36 -9.50
C SER A 9 18.85 -4.46 -8.50
N PRO A 10 19.41 -4.15 -7.33
CA PRO A 10 18.75 -3.30 -6.35
C PRO A 10 18.40 -1.96 -6.98
N THR A 11 17.14 -1.56 -6.85
CA THR A 11 16.67 -0.27 -7.37
C THR A 11 17.49 0.85 -6.73
N PRO A 12 18.07 1.78 -7.53
CA PRO A 12 19.02 2.76 -7.01
C PRO A 12 18.41 3.79 -6.05
N LEU A 13 17.08 3.89 -5.93
CA LEU A 13 16.41 4.83 -5.04
C LEU A 13 15.28 4.13 -4.25
N PRO A 14 15.28 4.23 -2.91
CA PRO A 14 14.27 3.58 -2.07
C PRO A 14 12.90 4.24 -2.18
N LEU A 15 12.86 5.57 -2.38
CA LEU A 15 11.63 6.33 -2.57
C LEU A 15 11.91 7.58 -3.42
N SER A 16 11.08 7.83 -4.43
CA SER A 16 11.11 9.09 -5.18
C SER A 16 9.69 9.59 -5.46
N ILE A 17 9.47 10.90 -5.30
CA ILE A 17 8.14 11.52 -5.44
C ILE A 17 8.21 12.55 -6.55
N HIS A 18 7.34 12.41 -7.54
CA HIS A 18 7.25 13.31 -8.68
C HIS A 18 5.84 13.90 -8.77
N GLY A 19 5.73 15.18 -9.12
CA GLY A 19 4.44 15.84 -9.35
C GLY A 19 4.18 17.01 -8.40
N THR A 20 2.90 17.32 -8.18
CA THR A 20 2.44 18.44 -7.36
C THR A 20 1.92 17.94 -6.00
N PRO A 21 1.77 18.82 -5.00
CA PRO A 21 1.25 18.42 -3.69
C PRO A 21 -0.10 17.68 -3.74
N TYR A 22 -0.94 17.95 -4.74
CA TYR A 22 -2.26 17.36 -4.92
C TYR A 22 -2.32 16.24 -5.97
N SER A 23 -1.31 16.12 -6.84
CA SER A 23 -1.21 15.06 -7.84
C SER A 23 0.24 14.59 -7.92
N SER A 24 0.54 13.51 -7.20
CA SER A 24 1.90 12.96 -7.09
C SER A 24 1.95 11.49 -7.51
N THR A 25 3.08 11.11 -8.09
CA THR A 25 3.48 9.73 -8.35
C THR A 25 4.63 9.38 -7.42
N PHE A 26 4.42 8.36 -6.60
CA PHE A 26 5.37 7.78 -5.68
C PHE A 26 6.01 6.56 -6.33
N LEU A 27 7.33 6.55 -6.42
CA LEU A 27 8.14 5.43 -6.87
C LEU A 27 8.73 4.78 -5.62
N ILE A 28 8.28 3.59 -5.29
CA ILE A 28 8.73 2.83 -4.12
C ILE A 28 9.58 1.67 -4.62
N GLY A 29 10.85 1.65 -4.24
CA GLY A 29 11.77 0.57 -4.59
C GLY A 29 11.51 -0.68 -3.77
N SER A 30 11.93 -1.85 -4.27
CA SER A 30 11.82 -3.15 -3.60
C SER A 30 10.40 -3.56 -3.20
N GLU A 31 9.38 -3.00 -3.86
CA GLU A 31 7.98 -3.26 -3.58
C GLU A 31 7.23 -3.63 -4.86
N ASP A 32 6.14 -4.40 -4.71
CA ASP A 32 5.35 -4.93 -5.81
C ASP A 32 3.83 -4.86 -5.53
N HIS A 33 3.06 -5.72 -6.20
CA HIS A 33 1.60 -5.84 -6.04
C HIS A 33 1.17 -6.16 -4.61
N THR A 34 2.04 -6.76 -3.80
CA THR A 34 1.77 -7.15 -2.41
C THR A 34 1.47 -5.92 -1.56
N LEU A 35 2.26 -4.85 -1.69
CA LEU A 35 2.00 -3.56 -1.03
C LEU A 35 1.08 -2.68 -1.86
N GLY A 36 1.20 -2.71 -3.20
CA GLY A 36 0.45 -1.84 -4.09
C GLY A 36 -1.07 -2.04 -4.03
N ASN A 37 -1.54 -3.30 -3.99
CA ASN A 37 -2.97 -3.59 -4.02
C ASN A 37 -3.71 -3.17 -2.73
N PRO A 38 -3.23 -3.48 -1.52
CA PRO A 38 -3.84 -2.98 -0.28
C PRO A 38 -3.85 -1.45 -0.20
N LEU A 39 -2.73 -0.78 -0.52
CA LEU A 39 -2.65 0.68 -0.49
C LEU A 39 -3.63 1.33 -1.46
N ARG A 40 -3.77 0.79 -2.68
CA ARG A 40 -4.78 1.26 -3.63
C ARG A 40 -6.18 1.17 -3.02
N HIS A 41 -6.52 0.06 -2.37
CA HIS A 41 -7.85 -0.13 -1.79
C HIS A 41 -8.12 0.89 -0.67
N LEU A 42 -7.14 1.12 0.21
CA LEU A 42 -7.26 2.09 1.31
C LEU A 42 -7.36 3.53 0.83
N LEU A 43 -6.61 3.89 -0.22
CA LEU A 43 -6.65 5.22 -0.83
C LEU A 43 -7.98 5.49 -1.56
N VAL A 44 -8.59 4.47 -2.17
CA VAL A 44 -9.90 4.59 -2.83
C VAL A 44 -11.06 4.48 -1.83
N SER A 45 -10.83 3.90 -0.65
CA SER A 45 -11.85 3.71 0.37
C SER A 45 -12.37 5.03 0.93
N SER A 46 -13.63 5.02 1.40
CA SER A 46 -14.41 6.19 1.82
C SER A 46 -13.79 7.01 2.96
N GLN A 47 -12.82 6.46 3.71
CA GLN A 47 -12.10 7.19 4.76
C GLN A 47 -11.21 8.30 4.19
N THR A 48 -10.78 8.17 2.94
CA THR A 48 -9.91 9.12 2.26
C THR A 48 -10.69 9.97 1.25
N SER A 49 -11.87 10.49 1.65
CA SER A 49 -12.84 11.24 0.80
C SER A 49 -12.25 12.39 -0.04
N SER A 50 -11.04 12.85 0.30
CA SER A 50 -10.29 13.84 -0.46
C SER A 50 -9.57 13.28 -1.71
N VAL A 51 -9.43 11.96 -1.88
CA VAL A 51 -8.77 11.33 -3.03
C VAL A 51 -9.74 11.20 -4.20
N SER A 52 -9.38 11.77 -5.34
CA SER A 52 -10.10 11.65 -6.60
C SER A 52 -9.71 10.40 -7.38
N PHE A 53 -8.43 10.05 -7.36
CA PHE A 53 -7.91 8.89 -8.08
C PHE A 53 -6.71 8.30 -7.34
N ALA A 54 -6.68 6.97 -7.24
CA ALA A 54 -5.51 6.23 -6.83
C ALA A 54 -5.35 4.97 -7.68
N GLY A 55 -4.13 4.71 -8.13
CA GLY A 55 -3.80 3.55 -8.94
C GLY A 55 -2.32 3.21 -8.82
N TYR A 56 -1.97 1.96 -9.08
CA TYR A 56 -0.58 1.52 -9.05
C TYR A 56 -0.23 0.66 -10.27
N SER A 57 1.05 0.65 -10.64
CA SER A 57 1.58 -0.19 -11.70
C SER A 57 3.02 -0.59 -11.40
N VAL A 58 3.38 -1.82 -11.77
CA VAL A 58 4.76 -2.29 -11.84
C VAL A 58 5.19 -2.17 -13.31
N PRO A 59 6.17 -1.32 -13.66
CA PRO A 59 6.47 -0.97 -15.05
C PRO A 59 7.03 -2.17 -15.82
N HIS A 60 7.83 -3.00 -15.14
CA HIS A 60 8.40 -4.20 -15.72
C HIS A 60 8.62 -5.27 -14.63
N PRO A 61 8.30 -6.57 -14.85
CA PRO A 61 8.44 -7.62 -13.83
C PRO A 61 9.86 -7.84 -13.30
N SER A 62 10.88 -7.49 -14.10
CA SER A 62 12.30 -7.58 -13.70
C SER A 62 12.80 -6.37 -12.90
N GLU A 63 11.98 -5.32 -12.78
CA GLU A 63 12.28 -4.16 -11.94
C GLU A 63 11.36 -4.20 -10.72
N GLN A 64 11.93 -4.30 -9.53
CA GLN A 64 11.17 -4.22 -8.28
C GLN A 64 10.92 -2.75 -7.94
N VAL A 65 10.02 -2.12 -8.70
CA VAL A 65 9.58 -0.74 -8.50
C VAL A 65 8.07 -0.65 -8.59
N LEU A 66 7.46 -0.19 -7.50
CA LEU A 66 6.05 0.11 -7.43
C LEU A 66 5.83 1.59 -7.78
N GLN A 67 5.04 1.87 -8.81
CA GLN A 67 4.60 3.24 -9.14
C GLN A 67 3.18 3.44 -8.64
N LEU A 68 2.99 4.26 -7.60
CA LEU A 68 1.70 4.61 -7.03
C LEU A 68 1.35 6.05 -7.41
N ARG A 69 0.24 6.24 -8.13
CA ARG A 69 -0.26 7.57 -8.51
C ARG A 69 -1.47 7.93 -7.67
N VAL A 70 -1.43 9.11 -7.05
CA VAL A 70 -2.51 9.64 -6.22
C VAL A 70 -2.86 11.04 -6.68
N GLN A 71 -4.16 11.28 -6.88
CA GLN A 71 -4.72 12.58 -7.21
C GLN A 71 -5.80 12.93 -6.21
N MET A 72 -5.69 14.13 -5.63
CA MET A 72 -6.62 14.68 -4.65
C MET A 72 -7.62 15.61 -5.33
N TYR A 73 -8.80 15.76 -4.75
CA TYR A 73 -9.70 16.87 -5.06
C TYR A 73 -9.09 18.19 -4.56
N GLU A 74 -9.20 19.24 -5.37
CA GLU A 74 -8.61 20.56 -5.12
C GLU A 74 -9.13 21.23 -3.82
N LYS A 75 -10.34 20.86 -3.37
CA LYS A 75 -10.96 21.37 -2.12
C LYS A 75 -10.69 20.49 -0.90
N GLY A 76 -9.88 19.44 -1.04
CA GLY A 76 -9.74 18.38 -0.03
C GLY A 76 -8.89 18.72 1.19
N GLY A 77 -8.18 19.86 1.19
CA GLY A 77 -7.34 20.35 2.31
C GLY A 77 -6.13 19.48 2.68
N LYS A 78 -6.09 18.23 2.23
CA LYS A 78 -5.03 17.24 2.44
C LYS A 78 -4.14 17.12 1.22
N THR A 79 -2.85 16.96 1.45
CA THR A 79 -1.88 16.66 0.40
C THR A 79 -1.89 15.17 0.07
N SER A 80 -1.43 14.85 -1.15
CA SER A 80 -1.25 13.46 -1.59
C SER A 80 -0.31 12.66 -0.68
N LYS A 81 0.71 13.32 -0.09
CA LYS A 81 1.65 12.68 0.85
C LYS A 81 0.97 12.27 2.15
N GLU A 82 0.21 13.19 2.75
CA GLU A 82 -0.52 12.92 3.99
C GLU A 82 -1.52 11.79 3.82
N SER A 83 -2.21 11.76 2.68
CA SER A 83 -3.15 10.69 2.33
C SER A 83 -2.47 9.32 2.24
N VAL A 84 -1.26 9.24 1.66
CA VAL A 84 -0.51 7.98 1.58
C VAL A 84 -0.02 7.53 2.97
N VAL A 85 0.45 8.44 3.81
CA VAL A 85 0.87 8.13 5.18
C VAL A 85 -0.29 7.59 6.00
N GLU A 86 -1.45 8.25 5.95
CA GLU A 86 -2.67 7.80 6.63
C GLU A 86 -3.14 6.43 6.14
N ALA A 87 -3.01 6.15 4.84
CA ALA A 87 -3.33 4.83 4.29
C ALA A 87 -2.38 3.76 4.85
N CYS A 88 -1.08 4.05 4.97
CA CYS A 88 -0.11 3.13 5.59
C CYS A 88 -0.41 2.87 7.07
N GLU A 89 -0.71 3.91 7.85
CA GLU A 89 -1.09 3.78 9.26
C GLU A 89 -2.37 2.95 9.44
N THR A 90 -3.33 3.14 8.53
CA THR A 90 -4.58 2.36 8.51
C THR A 90 -4.32 0.91 8.16
N LEU A 91 -3.42 0.64 7.19
CA LEU A 91 -3.01 -0.72 6.86
C LEU A 91 -2.38 -1.44 8.07
N GLY A 92 -1.49 -0.76 8.79
CA GLY A 92 -0.89 -1.31 10.02
C GLY A 92 -1.93 -1.70 11.07
N ARG A 93 -2.88 -0.80 11.35
CA ARG A 93 -3.99 -1.07 12.28
C ARG A 93 -4.87 -2.25 11.84
N ILE A 94 -5.10 -2.41 10.54
CA ILE A 94 -5.84 -3.56 10.01
C ILE A 94 -5.08 -4.85 10.29
N CYS A 95 -3.77 -4.87 10.05
CA CYS A 95 -2.93 -6.04 10.35
C CYS A 95 -2.97 -6.41 11.83
N GLU A 96 -2.87 -5.44 12.74
CA GLU A 96 -2.95 -5.66 14.19
C GLU A 96 -4.28 -6.32 14.61
N VAL A 97 -5.41 -5.78 14.11
CA VAL A 97 -6.74 -6.34 14.42
C VAL A 97 -6.93 -7.75 13.85
N ILE A 98 -6.38 -8.00 12.66
CA ILE A 98 -6.41 -9.33 12.04
C ILE A 98 -5.59 -10.30 12.89
N GLU A 99 -4.37 -9.93 13.30
CA GLU A 99 -3.51 -10.75 14.14
C GLU A 99 -4.20 -11.13 15.45
N GLU A 100 -4.71 -10.14 16.21
CA GLU A 100 -5.43 -10.39 17.46
C GLU A 100 -6.65 -11.31 17.26
N THR A 101 -7.40 -11.08 16.19
CA THR A 101 -8.59 -11.89 15.87
C THR A 101 -8.20 -13.33 15.54
N VAL A 102 -7.14 -13.52 14.77
CA VAL A 102 -6.65 -14.85 14.39
C VAL A 102 -6.15 -15.61 15.61
N GLU A 103 -5.34 -14.99 16.47
CA GLU A 103 -4.85 -15.62 17.70
C GLU A 103 -5.98 -16.02 18.65
N ARG A 104 -6.97 -15.13 18.80
CA ARG A 104 -8.14 -15.37 19.67
C ARG A 104 -9.02 -16.52 19.19
N GLU A 105 -9.22 -16.67 17.89
CA GLU A 105 -9.99 -17.80 17.35
C GLU A 105 -9.16 -19.09 17.30
N HIS A 106 -7.86 -19.00 16.99
CA HIS A 106 -6.95 -20.15 17.03
C HIS A 106 -6.94 -20.80 18.41
N GLY A 107 -6.91 -20.01 19.49
CA GLY A 107 -6.98 -20.51 20.86
C GLY A 107 -8.31 -21.16 21.25
N LYS A 108 -9.39 -20.97 20.49
CA LYS A 108 -10.66 -21.68 20.70
C LYS A 108 -10.65 -23.03 19.98
N ILE A 109 -10.21 -23.05 18.72
CA ILE A 109 -10.16 -24.27 17.90
C ILE A 109 -9.30 -25.34 18.58
N VAL A 110 -8.14 -24.97 19.13
CA VAL A 110 -7.24 -25.92 19.81
C VAL A 110 -7.86 -26.51 21.09
N LYS A 111 -8.75 -25.77 21.78
CA LYS A 111 -9.41 -26.24 23.01
C LYS A 111 -10.63 -27.13 22.76
N ASP A 112 -11.25 -27.01 21.60
CA ASP A 112 -12.40 -27.83 21.21
C ASP A 112 -11.98 -29.24 20.72
N GLU A 113 -10.67 -29.46 20.47
CA GLU A 113 -10.10 -30.74 20.05
C GLU A 113 -9.51 -31.58 21.21
N GLU A 114 -9.44 -31.04 22.44
CA GLU A 114 -9.06 -31.76 23.69
C GLU A 114 -10.30 -32.15 24.52
#